data_AF-A0A699QSN9-F1
#
_entry.id   AF-A0A699QSN9-F1
#
_cell.length_a   1.000
_cell.length_b   1.000
_cell.length_c   1.000
_cell.angle_alpha   90.00
_cell.angle_beta   90.00
_cell.angle_gamma   90.00
#
_symmetry.space_group_name_H-M   'P 1'
#
loop_
_entity.id
_entity.type
_entity.pdbx_description
1 polymer ?
#
loop_
_entity_poly.entity_id
_entity_poly.type
_entity_poly.pdbx_seq_one_letter_code
_entity_poly.pdbx_strand_id
1 'polypeptide(L)'
;MTIETHNWASFAHQEFHKIVREENFPIVNQVDARVQNFKLQFFKETAKFVGDFKSLANEAVASLAKYKALELEIERLLKAVVSQDILSVVHNASVVDTSVLQTKLERTKERFENCIIKKETEYAKL
;
A
#
# COMPACT_ATOMS: atom_id res chain seq x y z
N MET A 1 -31.05 1.15 -78.05
CA MET A 1 -31.90 1.26 -76.86
C MET A 1 -31.79 2.70 -76.39
N THR A 2 -32.73 3.54 -76.84
CA THR A 2 -32.71 4.99 -76.61
C THR A 2 -33.51 5.24 -75.35
N ILE A 3 -32.84 5.62 -74.26
CA ILE A 3 -33.53 5.90 -72.99
C ILE A 3 -34.20 7.28 -73.17
N GLU A 4 -35.51 7.29 -73.36
CA GLU A 4 -36.30 8.53 -73.38
C GLU A 4 -36.00 9.30 -72.09
N THR A 5 -35.69 10.59 -72.17
CA THR A 5 -35.50 11.42 -70.99
C THR A 5 -36.88 11.68 -70.38
N HIS A 6 -37.22 10.90 -69.35
CA HIS A 6 -38.51 10.97 -68.68
C HIS A 6 -38.73 12.38 -68.11
N ASN A 7 -39.94 12.89 -68.26
CA ASN A 7 -40.33 14.27 -68.00
C ASN A 7 -40.05 14.64 -66.52
N TRP A 8 -39.06 15.50 -66.27
CA TRP A 8 -38.68 15.97 -64.92
C TRP A 8 -39.82 16.71 -64.21
N ALA A 9 -40.87 17.11 -64.94
CA ALA A 9 -42.10 17.67 -64.40
C ALA A 9 -43.16 16.61 -64.03
N SER A 10 -42.84 15.31 -64.11
CA SER A 10 -43.77 14.25 -63.72
C SER A 10 -44.14 14.34 -62.24
N PHE A 11 -45.40 14.02 -61.93
CA PHE A 11 -45.93 14.02 -60.57
C PHE A 11 -45.08 13.16 -59.61
N ALA A 12 -44.62 11.99 -60.07
CA ALA A 12 -43.76 11.10 -59.29
C ALA A 12 -42.42 11.75 -58.89
N HIS A 13 -41.83 12.57 -59.77
CA HIS A 13 -40.59 13.29 -59.47
C HIS A 13 -40.81 14.38 -58.41
N GLN A 14 -41.91 15.12 -58.52
CA GLN A 14 -42.25 16.19 -57.55
C GLN A 14 -42.54 15.62 -56.16
N GLU A 15 -43.30 14.53 -56.07
CA GLU A 15 -43.59 13.85 -54.80
C GLU A 15 -42.31 13.29 -54.15
N PHE A 16 -41.42 12.67 -54.93
CA PHE A 16 -40.14 12.21 -54.40
C PHE A 16 -39.30 13.38 -53.85
N HIS A 17 -39.19 14.46 -54.61
CA HIS A 17 -38.46 15.64 -54.17
C HIS A 17 -39.07 16.27 -52.90
N LYS A 18 -40.40 16.24 -52.76
CA LYS A 18 -41.11 16.66 -51.55
C LYS A 18 -40.74 15.79 -50.35
N ILE A 19 -40.81 14.46 -50.46
CA ILE A 19 -40.41 13.53 -49.40
C ILE A 19 -38.94 13.76 -48.98
N VAL A 20 -38.04 13.90 -49.95
CA VAL A 20 -36.63 14.16 -49.66
C VAL A 20 -36.43 15.45 -48.88
N ARG A 21 -37.13 16.52 -49.26
CA ARG A 21 -36.99 17.85 -48.65
C ARG A 21 -37.69 17.96 -47.29
N GLU A 22 -38.91 17.45 -47.19
CA GLU A 22 -39.79 17.65 -46.04
C GLU A 22 -39.61 16.57 -44.97
N GLU A 23 -39.16 15.37 -45.33
CA GLU A 23 -39.02 14.26 -44.39
C GLU A 23 -37.55 13.87 -44.21
N ASN A 24 -36.86 13.46 -45.28
CA ASN A 24 -35.51 12.91 -45.15
C ASN A 24 -34.50 13.93 -44.64
N PHE A 25 -34.52 15.17 -45.16
CA PHE A 25 -33.55 16.19 -44.76
C PHE A 25 -33.69 16.59 -43.27
N PRO A 26 -34.90 16.85 -42.73
CA PRO A 26 -35.09 17.04 -41.29
C PRO A 26 -34.64 15.85 -40.43
N ILE A 27 -34.90 14.61 -40.87
CA ILE A 27 -34.47 13.40 -40.15
C ILE A 27 -32.94 13.36 -40.06
N VAL A 28 -32.24 13.58 -41.18
CA VAL A 28 -30.76 13.61 -41.21
C VAL A 28 -30.22 14.68 -40.26
N ASN A 29 -30.79 15.88 -40.26
CA ASN A 29 -30.37 16.96 -39.37
C ASN A 29 -30.63 16.62 -37.89
N GLN A 30 -31.76 15.97 -37.58
CA GLN A 30 -32.05 15.53 -36.22
C GLN A 30 -31.07 14.44 -35.75
N VAL A 31 -30.75 13.49 -36.64
CA VAL A 31 -29.75 12.44 -36.35
C VAL A 31 -28.37 13.05 -36.13
N ASP A 32 -27.94 13.99 -36.98
CA ASP A 32 -26.67 14.70 -36.80
C ASP A 32 -26.62 15.41 -35.45
N ALA A 33 -27.66 16.18 -35.09
CA ALA A 33 -27.73 16.86 -33.80
C ALA A 33 -27.62 15.87 -32.61
N ARG A 34 -28.27 14.70 -32.70
CA ARG A 34 -28.17 13.64 -31.68
C ARG A 34 -26.75 13.07 -31.59
N VAL A 35 -26.10 12.85 -32.73
CA VAL A 35 -24.71 12.37 -32.80
C VAL A 35 -23.75 13.39 -32.18
N GLN A 36 -23.92 14.68 -32.49
CA GLN A 36 -23.09 15.74 -31.89
C GLN A 36 -23.28 15.82 -30.37
N ASN A 37 -24.51 15.71 -29.87
CA ASN A 37 -24.77 15.70 -28.43
C ASN A 37 -24.14 14.47 -27.74
N PHE A 38 -24.26 13.28 -28.34
CA PHE A 38 -23.60 12.08 -27.83
C PHE A 38 -22.08 12.26 -27.75
N LYS A 39 -21.47 12.77 -28.83
CA LYS A 39 -20.03 13.04 -28.89
C LYS A 39 -19.59 14.00 -27.78
N LEU A 40 -20.34 15.07 -27.54
CA LEU A 40 -20.06 16.01 -26.47
C LEU A 40 -20.12 15.36 -25.08
N GLN A 41 -21.18 14.61 -24.78
CA GLN A 41 -21.32 13.91 -23.50
C GLN A 41 -20.23 12.87 -23.30
N PHE A 42 -19.90 12.11 -24.35
CA PHE A 42 -18.83 11.12 -24.31
C PHE A 42 -17.49 11.75 -23.96
N PHE A 43 -17.14 12.90 -24.57
CA PHE A 43 -15.90 13.59 -24.23
C PHE A 43 -15.91 14.16 -22.81
N LYS A 44 -17.04 14.65 -22.34
CA LYS A 44 -17.19 15.13 -20.96
C LYS A 44 -16.92 14.02 -19.95
N GLU A 45 -17.54 12.85 -20.14
CA GLU A 45 -17.33 11.70 -19.26
C GLU A 45 -15.91 11.14 -19.38
N THR A 46 -15.34 11.11 -20.59
CA THR A 46 -13.94 10.69 -20.80
C THR A 46 -12.97 11.61 -20.07
N ALA A 47 -13.18 12.93 -20.13
CA ALA A 47 -12.34 13.90 -19.43
C ALA A 47 -12.42 13.72 -17.90
N LYS A 48 -13.62 13.49 -17.36
CA LYS A 48 -13.82 13.17 -15.95
C LYS A 48 -13.11 11.88 -15.56
N PHE A 49 -13.30 10.80 -16.32
CA PHE A 49 -12.66 9.51 -16.10
C PHE A 49 -11.12 9.61 -16.09
N VAL A 50 -10.54 10.33 -17.06
CA VAL A 50 -9.09 10.56 -17.12
C VAL A 50 -8.61 11.33 -15.88
N GLY A 51 -9.38 12.32 -15.42
CA GLY A 51 -9.10 13.05 -14.19
C GLY A 51 -9.10 12.16 -12.95
N ASP A 52 -10.15 11.37 -12.78
CA ASP A 52 -10.32 10.45 -11.65
C ASP A 52 -9.21 9.39 -11.63
N PHE A 53 -8.88 8.81 -12.79
CA PHE A 53 -7.80 7.82 -12.92
C PHE A 53 -6.44 8.41 -12.58
N LYS A 54 -6.16 9.65 -12.98
CA LYS A 54 -4.92 10.35 -12.63
C LYS A 54 -4.80 10.57 -11.12
N SER A 55 -5.89 10.95 -10.46
CA SER A 55 -5.94 11.07 -8.99
C SER A 55 -5.68 9.74 -8.31
N LEU A 56 -6.32 8.66 -8.78
CA LEU A 56 -6.12 7.31 -8.26
C LEU A 56 -4.66 6.83 -8.42
N ALA A 57 -4.04 7.10 -9.57
CA ALA A 57 -2.63 6.76 -9.80
C ALA A 57 -1.71 7.49 -8.80
N ASN A 58 -1.96 8.77 -8.53
CA ASN A 58 -1.18 9.53 -7.55
C ASN A 58 -1.37 8.99 -6.13
N GLU A 59 -2.60 8.62 -5.76
CA GLU A 59 -2.90 8.01 -4.46
C GLU A 59 -2.21 6.65 -4.29
N ALA A 60 -2.19 5.82 -5.33
CA ALA A 60 -1.48 4.55 -5.34
C ALA A 60 0.03 4.73 -5.14
N VAL A 61 0.64 5.72 -5.83
CA VAL A 61 2.06 6.06 -5.66
C VAL A 61 2.36 6.53 -4.23
N ALA A 62 1.53 7.41 -3.67
CA ALA A 62 1.69 7.88 -2.30
C ALA A 62 1.52 6.74 -1.28
N SER A 63 0.57 5.83 -1.52
CA SER A 63 0.35 4.66 -0.67
C SER A 63 1.52 3.68 -0.72
N LEU A 64 2.11 3.47 -1.90
CA LEU A 64 3.32 2.65 -2.06
C LEU A 64 4.49 3.23 -1.24
N ALA A 65 4.67 4.55 -1.23
CA ALA A 65 5.71 5.19 -0.42
C ALA A 65 5.47 4.98 1.09
N LYS A 66 4.21 5.08 1.55
CA LYS A 66 3.83 4.79 2.95
C LYS A 66 4.11 3.34 3.33
N TYR A 67 3.77 2.38 2.45
CA TYR A 67 4.04 0.96 2.68
C TYR A 67 5.53 0.68 2.85
N LYS A 68 6.37 1.23 1.95
CA LYS A 68 7.84 1.09 2.06
C LYS A 68 8.40 1.71 3.34
N ALA A 69 7.89 2.86 3.76
CA ALA A 69 8.30 3.48 5.02
C ALA A 69 7.91 2.61 6.23
N LEU A 70 6.72 2.02 6.21
CA LEU A 70 6.25 1.12 7.24
C LEU A 70 7.08 -0.18 7.31
N GLU A 71 7.44 -0.74 6.15
CA GLU A 71 8.30 -1.92 6.06
C GLU A 71 9.67 -1.68 6.74
N LEU A 72 10.31 -0.54 6.44
CA LEU A 72 11.57 -0.15 7.07
C LEU A 72 11.44 0.05 8.59
N GLU A 73 10.33 0.63 9.04
CA GLU A 73 10.08 0.83 10.48
C GLU A 73 9.86 -0.51 11.20
N ILE A 74 9.15 -1.45 10.58
CA ILE A 74 8.98 -2.81 11.11
C ILE A 74 10.34 -3.51 11.22
N GLU A 75 11.19 -3.44 10.19
CA GLU A 75 12.53 -4.03 10.23
C GLU A 75 13.38 -3.42 11.37
N ARG A 76 13.33 -2.09 11.53
CA ARG A 76 14.02 -1.38 12.61
C ARG A 76 13.54 -1.84 13.99
N LEU A 77 12.22 -1.97 14.17
CA LEU A 77 11.61 -2.43 15.42
C LEU A 77 11.98 -3.88 15.72
N LEU A 78 11.93 -4.77 14.73
CA LEU A 78 12.35 -6.17 14.90
C LEU A 78 13.80 -6.27 15.33
N LYS A 79 14.71 -5.51 14.71
CA LYS A 79 16.12 -5.47 15.11
C LYS A 79 16.30 -4.97 16.55
N ALA A 80 15.55 -3.95 16.96
CA ALA A 80 15.60 -3.41 18.31
C ALA A 80 15.10 -4.42 19.35
N VAL A 81 13.96 -5.09 19.08
CA VAL A 81 13.40 -6.13 19.95
C VAL A 81 14.37 -7.29 20.12
N VAL A 82 14.91 -7.83 19.01
CA VAL A 82 15.90 -8.92 19.06
C VAL A 82 17.13 -8.51 19.87
N SER A 83 17.62 -7.27 19.71
CA SER A 83 18.76 -6.77 20.47
C SER A 83 18.46 -6.66 21.97
N GLN A 84 17.25 -6.21 22.32
CA GLN A 84 16.80 -6.09 23.71
C GLN A 84 16.66 -7.46 24.38
N ASP A 85 16.12 -8.45 23.66
CA ASP A 85 15.98 -9.83 24.15
C ASP A 85 17.36 -10.47 24.40
N ILE A 86 18.31 -10.29 23.46
CA ILE A 86 19.69 -10.76 23.63
C ILE A 86 20.32 -10.12 24.87
N LEU A 87 20.18 -8.79 25.03
CA LEU A 87 20.74 -8.07 26.18
C LEU A 87 20.15 -8.55 27.51
N SER A 88 18.84 -8.83 27.55
CA SER A 88 18.14 -9.35 28.72
C SER A 88 18.66 -10.74 29.11
N VAL A 89 18.82 -11.66 28.14
CA VAL A 89 19.34 -13.01 28.38
C VAL A 89 20.78 -12.97 28.91
N VAL A 90 21.66 -12.17 28.28
CA VAL A 90 23.06 -12.02 28.71
C VAL A 90 23.15 -11.44 30.12
N HIS A 91 22.37 -10.39 30.41
CA HIS A 91 22.33 -9.79 31.73
C HIS A 91 21.88 -10.81 32.79
N ASN A 92 20.79 -11.55 32.54
CA ASN A 92 20.28 -12.54 33.48
C ASN A 92 21.28 -13.68 33.74
N ALA A 93 21.97 -14.17 32.70
CA ALA A 93 23.03 -15.17 32.87
C ALA A 93 24.19 -14.64 33.72
N SER A 94 24.66 -13.42 33.46
CA SER A 94 25.73 -12.79 34.23
C SER A 94 25.35 -12.57 35.70
N VAL A 95 24.10 -12.20 35.99
CA VAL A 95 23.60 -12.02 37.37
C VAL A 95 23.60 -13.36 38.11
N VAL A 96 23.13 -14.43 37.45
CA VAL A 96 23.14 -15.79 38.02
C VAL A 96 24.58 -16.23 38.33
N ASP A 97 25.50 -16.07 37.38
CA ASP A 97 26.91 -16.47 37.57
C ASP A 97 27.58 -15.68 38.70
N THR A 98 27.31 -14.37 38.78
CA THR A 98 27.83 -13.51 39.86
C THR A 98 27.32 -13.96 41.23
N SER A 99 26.03 -14.28 41.34
CA SER A 99 25.43 -14.80 42.58
C SER A 99 26.04 -16.15 43.00
N VAL A 100 26.29 -17.04 42.04
CA VAL A 100 26.96 -18.32 42.29
C VAL A 100 28.38 -18.10 42.81
N LEU A 101 29.13 -17.17 42.20
CA LEU A 101 30.49 -16.85 42.64
C LEU A 101 30.51 -16.21 44.03
N GLN A 102 29.60 -15.28 44.34
CA GLN A 102 29.46 -14.70 45.67
C GLN A 102 29.17 -15.77 46.73
N THR A 103 28.26 -16.71 46.44
CA THR A 103 27.92 -17.80 47.37
C THR A 103 29.13 -18.71 47.62
N LYS A 104 29.93 -19.02 46.58
CA LYS A 104 31.18 -19.79 46.72
C LYS A 104 32.24 -19.04 47.52
N LEU A 105 32.33 -17.73 47.33
CA LEU A 105 33.26 -16.88 48.06
C LEU A 105 32.93 -16.86 49.56
N GLU A 106 31.67 -16.63 49.93
CA GLU A 106 31.23 -16.64 51.34
C GLU A 106 31.48 -17.99 52.02
N ARG A 107 31.17 -19.11 51.34
CA ARG A 107 31.51 -20.45 51.86
C ARG A 107 33.01 -20.65 52.10
N THR A 108 33.85 -20.10 51.21
CA THR A 108 35.31 -20.20 51.36
C THR A 108 35.79 -19.36 52.54
N LYS A 109 35.26 -18.14 52.69
CA LYS A 109 35.56 -17.26 53.81
C LYS A 109 35.18 -17.90 55.16
N GLU A 110 33.98 -18.45 55.27
CA GLU A 110 33.52 -19.18 56.47
C GLU A 110 34.46 -20.35 56.83
N ARG A 111 34.91 -21.12 55.83
CA ARG A 111 35.89 -22.20 56.06
C ARG A 111 37.23 -21.68 56.58
N PHE A 112 37.70 -20.55 56.06
CA PHE A 112 38.93 -19.92 56.55
C PHE A 112 38.79 -19.43 57.99
N GLU A 113 37.70 -18.73 58.31
CA GLU A 113 37.40 -18.26 59.67
C GLU A 113 37.37 -19.43 60.67
N ASN A 114 36.66 -20.52 60.33
CA ASN A 114 36.64 -21.74 61.13
C ASN A 114 38.04 -22.36 61.33
N CYS A 115 38.89 -22.31 60.30
CA CYS A 115 40.27 -22.83 60.38
C CYS A 115 41.14 -21.97 61.31
N ILE A 116 40.99 -20.64 61.24
CA ILE A 116 41.68 -19.70 62.13
C ILE A 116 41.28 -19.96 63.58
N ILE A 117 39.98 -20.02 63.88
CA ILE A 117 39.46 -20.31 65.24
C ILE A 117 40.01 -21.64 65.76
N LYS A 118 40.04 -22.69 64.92
CA LYS A 118 40.62 -23.97 65.29
C LYS A 118 42.11 -23.86 65.64
N LYS A 119 42.88 -23.09 64.87
CA LYS A 119 44.31 -22.88 65.13
C LYS A 119 44.55 -22.10 66.41
N GLU A 120 43.79 -21.03 66.66
CA GLU A 120 43.88 -20.26 67.89
C GLU A 120 43.57 -21.11 69.13
N THR A 121 42.53 -21.95 69.07
CA THR A 121 42.18 -22.87 70.17
C THR A 121 43.20 -24.00 70.37
N GLU A 122 43.90 -24.45 69.32
CA GLU A 122 45.05 -25.36 69.43
C GLU A 122 46.23 -24.68 70.13
N TYR A 123 46.56 -23.44 69.75
CA TYR A 123 47.64 -22.66 70.35
C TYR A 123 47.39 -22.32 71.83
N ALA A 124 46.16 -22.00 72.21
CA ALA A 124 45.82 -21.67 73.60
C ALA A 124 45.93 -22.86 74.59
N LYS A 125 46.08 -24.10 74.09
CA LYS A 125 46.25 -25.32 74.90
C LYS A 125 47.71 -25.70 75.15
N LEU A 126 48.65 -25.02 74.48
CA LEU A 126 50.10 -25.12 74.69
C LEU A 126 50.53 -24.17 75.82
#